data_AF-A0A505HQH7-F1
#
_entry.id   AF-A0A505HQH7-F1
#
_cell.length_a   1.000
_cell.length_b   1.000
_cell.length_c   1.000
_cell.angle_alpha   90.00
_cell.angle_beta   90.00
_cell.angle_gamma   90.00
#
_symmetry.space_group_name_H-M   'P 1'
#
loop_
_entity.id
_entity.type
_entity.pdbx_description
1 polymer ?
#
loop_
_entity_poly.entity_id
_entity_poly.type
_entity_poly.pdbx_seq_one_letter_code
_entity_poly.pdbx_strand_id
1 'polypeptide(L)'
;MSDVTKTPFVRDLASSEKKIRDKATDSLSLFLRSKTDLSLIDLLKLWKGLFFCFYHSDRPLTQQALARTLSYSLVPTLPRSTLHRFLRAFWITIGRDFHSLDRLRLDKYLFLIPTTAEEKDWSALESYITIIEEGPLCPLNFDPDQPPMNEKEDYVPMPHGPDGLRYHVMDIWIDELEKVLEFEEGEEEGQPKKKVKGGVPMELLLRPIEKLKAESGYKPVRTRAAETLDDERLVEWGVKERKVVEESSDEEWDGFD
;
A
#
# COMPACT_ATOMS: atom_id res chain seq x y z
N MET A 1 -23.38 -15.29 -9.53
CA MET A 1 -22.07 -14.65 -9.73
C MET A 1 -22.04 -14.08 -11.14
N SER A 2 -21.90 -12.76 -11.27
CA SER A 2 -21.70 -12.12 -12.57
C SER A 2 -20.37 -12.61 -13.16
N ASP A 3 -20.38 -13.16 -14.36
CA ASP A 3 -19.15 -13.59 -15.02
C ASP A 3 -18.41 -12.37 -15.56
N VAL A 4 -17.59 -11.75 -14.71
CA VAL A 4 -16.81 -10.56 -15.05
C VAL A 4 -15.89 -10.81 -16.25
N THR A 5 -15.48 -12.07 -16.52
CA THR A 5 -14.66 -12.39 -17.69
C THR A 5 -15.39 -12.21 -19.03
N LYS A 6 -16.72 -12.16 -19.02
CA LYS A 6 -17.55 -11.85 -20.20
C LYS A 6 -17.68 -10.36 -20.47
N THR A 7 -17.16 -9.49 -19.60
CA THR A 7 -17.14 -8.05 -19.88
C THR A 7 -16.02 -7.72 -20.89
N PRO A 8 -16.35 -7.11 -22.05
CA PRO A 8 -15.39 -6.93 -23.14
C PRO A 8 -14.11 -6.20 -22.75
N PHE A 9 -14.22 -5.23 -21.83
CA PHE A 9 -13.09 -4.39 -21.43
C PHE A 9 -11.99 -5.16 -20.69
N VAL A 10 -12.28 -6.31 -20.05
CA VAL A 10 -11.29 -7.02 -19.22
C VAL A 10 -10.14 -7.56 -20.06
N ARG A 11 -10.44 -8.07 -21.26
CA ARG A 11 -9.40 -8.48 -22.21
C ARG A 11 -8.66 -7.26 -22.76
N ASP A 12 -9.39 -6.18 -23.01
CA ASP A 12 -8.85 -4.96 -23.62
C ASP A 12 -7.88 -4.21 -22.68
N LEU A 13 -7.95 -4.41 -21.36
CA LEU A 13 -6.95 -3.93 -20.40
C LEU A 13 -5.53 -4.47 -20.70
N ALA A 14 -5.42 -5.68 -21.24
CA ALA A 14 -4.14 -6.29 -21.62
C ALA A 14 -3.77 -6.05 -23.10
N SER A 15 -4.47 -5.16 -23.80
CA SER A 15 -4.15 -4.85 -25.21
C SER A 15 -2.78 -4.17 -25.34
N SER A 16 -2.05 -4.46 -26.42
CA SER A 16 -0.81 -3.74 -26.75
C SER A 16 -1.06 -2.27 -27.13
N GLU A 17 -2.26 -1.94 -27.61
CA GLU A 17 -2.63 -0.59 -28.01
C GLU A 17 -3.08 0.29 -26.83
N LYS A 18 -2.34 1.39 -26.59
CA LYS A 18 -2.65 2.34 -25.51
C LYS A 18 -4.09 2.85 -25.56
N LYS A 19 -4.57 3.23 -26.74
CA LYS A 19 -5.94 3.78 -26.90
C LYS A 19 -7.03 2.79 -26.50
N ILE A 20 -6.78 1.49 -26.70
CA ILE A 20 -7.71 0.42 -26.30
C ILE A 20 -7.68 0.28 -24.77
N ARG A 21 -6.49 0.26 -24.17
CA ARG A 21 -6.32 0.19 -22.70
C ARG A 21 -6.92 1.39 -21.97
N ASP A 22 -6.74 2.59 -22.49
CA ASP A 22 -7.31 3.81 -21.91
C ASP A 22 -8.85 3.70 -21.83
N LYS A 23 -9.50 3.34 -22.94
CA LYS A 23 -10.96 3.14 -23.00
C LYS A 23 -11.44 2.00 -22.09
N ALA A 24 -10.64 0.93 -21.99
CA ALA A 24 -10.93 -0.19 -21.10
C ALA A 24 -10.85 0.23 -19.62
N THR A 25 -9.88 1.08 -19.27
CA THR A 25 -9.71 1.63 -17.91
C THR A 25 -10.87 2.57 -17.54
N ASP A 26 -11.33 3.39 -18.49
CA ASP A 26 -12.51 4.24 -18.30
C ASP A 26 -13.78 3.39 -18.08
N SER A 27 -13.95 2.34 -18.89
CA SER A 27 -15.07 1.40 -18.78
C SER A 27 -15.05 0.64 -17.45
N LEU A 28 -13.87 0.19 -17.02
CA LEU A 28 -13.65 -0.44 -15.73
C LEU A 28 -14.03 0.51 -14.59
N SER A 29 -13.65 1.78 -14.69
CA SER A 29 -13.94 2.79 -13.67
C SER A 29 -15.44 2.99 -13.50
N LEU A 30 -16.20 3.09 -14.59
CA LEU A 30 -17.67 3.17 -14.57
C LEU A 30 -18.31 1.87 -14.02
N PHE A 31 -17.77 0.72 -14.41
CA PHE A 31 -18.24 -0.57 -13.92
C PHE A 31 -18.07 -0.70 -12.41
N LEU A 32 -16.89 -0.41 -11.86
CA LEU A 32 -16.61 -0.54 -10.43
C LEU A 32 -17.40 0.46 -9.57
N ARG A 33 -17.67 1.66 -10.10
CA ARG A 33 -18.53 2.66 -9.42
C ARG A 33 -20.00 2.22 -9.31
N SER A 34 -20.48 1.40 -10.24
CA SER A 34 -21.88 0.97 -10.30
C SER A 34 -22.14 -0.40 -9.67
N LYS A 35 -21.09 -1.10 -9.22
CA LYS A 35 -21.17 -2.48 -8.71
C LYS A 35 -20.82 -2.56 -7.23
N THR A 36 -21.70 -3.19 -6.46
CA THR A 36 -21.57 -3.40 -5.01
C THR A 36 -21.48 -4.87 -4.61
N ASP A 37 -21.73 -5.78 -5.56
CA ASP A 37 -21.87 -7.23 -5.38
C ASP A 37 -20.71 -8.05 -5.95
N LEU A 38 -19.55 -7.41 -6.21
CA LEU A 38 -18.37 -8.09 -6.74
C LEU A 38 -17.68 -8.91 -5.66
N SER A 39 -17.45 -10.19 -5.96
CA SER A 39 -16.62 -11.07 -5.11
C SER A 39 -15.14 -10.68 -5.21
N LEU A 40 -14.35 -11.12 -4.23
CA LEU A 40 -12.89 -10.99 -4.26
C LEU A 40 -12.30 -11.65 -5.51
N ILE A 41 -12.84 -12.80 -5.94
CA ILE A 41 -12.39 -13.51 -7.15
C ILE A 41 -12.66 -12.69 -8.41
N ASP A 42 -13.81 -12.02 -8.49
CA ASP A 42 -14.12 -11.12 -9.60
C ASP A 42 -13.11 -9.96 -9.68
N LEU A 43 -12.79 -9.37 -8.52
CA LEU A 43 -11.82 -8.28 -8.43
C LEU A 43 -10.39 -8.75 -8.74
N LEU A 44 -10.02 -9.98 -8.39
CA LEU A 44 -8.71 -10.57 -8.77
C LEU A 44 -8.59 -10.73 -10.29
N LYS A 45 -9.66 -11.09 -10.99
CA LYS A 45 -9.68 -11.15 -12.45
C LYS A 45 -9.48 -9.76 -13.07
N LEU A 46 -10.14 -8.74 -12.51
CA LEU A 46 -9.98 -7.35 -12.93
C LEU A 46 -8.56 -6.83 -12.68
N TRP A 47 -8.02 -7.10 -11.51
CA TRP A 47 -6.65 -6.71 -11.14
C TRP A 47 -5.60 -7.39 -11.99
N LYS A 48 -5.82 -8.65 -12.43
CA LYS A 48 -4.94 -9.28 -13.42
C LYS A 48 -4.93 -8.51 -14.75
N GLY A 49 -6.09 -8.02 -15.20
CA GLY A 49 -6.17 -7.15 -16.37
C GLY A 49 -5.43 -5.82 -16.16
N LEU A 50 -5.66 -5.16 -15.03
CA LEU A 50 -4.97 -3.92 -14.65
C LEU A 50 -3.45 -4.10 -14.54
N PHE A 51 -3.00 -5.23 -13.99
CA PHE A 51 -1.58 -5.57 -13.90
C PHE A 51 -0.94 -5.59 -15.30
N PHE A 52 -1.57 -6.24 -16.27
CA PHE A 52 -1.08 -6.21 -17.66
C PHE A 52 -1.22 -4.83 -18.31
N CYS A 53 -2.23 -4.04 -17.92
CA CYS A 53 -2.35 -2.66 -18.38
C CYS A 53 -1.13 -1.81 -17.97
N PHE A 54 -0.69 -1.94 -16.72
CA PHE A 54 0.57 -1.33 -16.26
C PHE A 54 1.80 -1.94 -16.92
N TYR A 55 1.84 -3.27 -17.05
CA TYR A 55 2.97 -3.98 -17.67
C TYR A 55 3.23 -3.49 -19.10
N HIS A 56 2.18 -3.27 -19.90
CA HIS A 56 2.28 -2.75 -21.28
C HIS A 56 2.44 -1.23 -21.38
N SER A 57 2.48 -0.52 -20.25
CA SER A 57 2.69 0.93 -20.24
C SER A 57 4.17 1.19 -20.04
N ASP A 58 4.95 1.36 -21.11
CA ASP A 58 6.43 1.41 -20.99
C ASP A 58 6.99 2.78 -20.60
N ARG A 59 6.21 3.86 -20.76
CA ARG A 59 6.68 5.24 -20.51
C ARG A 59 6.42 5.67 -19.06
N PRO A 60 7.42 6.21 -18.33
CA PRO A 60 7.28 6.65 -16.94
C PRO A 60 6.07 7.56 -16.68
N LEU A 61 5.90 8.61 -17.49
CA LEU A 61 4.78 9.55 -17.33
C LEU A 61 3.41 8.90 -17.59
N THR A 62 3.34 7.95 -18.52
CA THR A 62 2.09 7.21 -18.80
C THR A 62 1.73 6.29 -17.63
N GLN A 63 2.72 5.65 -17.03
CA GLN A 63 2.53 4.80 -15.86
C GLN A 63 2.10 5.60 -14.64
N GLN A 64 2.73 6.75 -14.38
CA GLN A 64 2.33 7.66 -13.31
C GLN A 64 0.91 8.21 -13.52
N ALA A 65 0.54 8.54 -14.77
CA ALA A 65 -0.82 8.97 -15.07
C ALA A 65 -1.85 7.86 -14.76
N LEU A 66 -1.59 6.61 -15.17
CA LEU A 66 -2.46 5.48 -14.88
C LEU A 66 -2.58 5.21 -13.36
N ALA A 67 -1.44 5.23 -12.66
CA ALA A 67 -1.37 5.12 -11.20
C ALA A 67 -2.25 6.16 -10.50
N ARG A 68 -2.12 7.43 -10.92
CA ARG A 68 -2.90 8.55 -10.38
C ARG A 68 -4.38 8.40 -10.69
N THR A 69 -4.75 7.97 -11.89
CA THR A 69 -6.16 7.74 -12.26
C THR A 69 -6.79 6.66 -11.37
N LEU A 70 -6.12 5.52 -11.18
CA LEU A 70 -6.66 4.47 -10.32
C LEU A 70 -6.75 4.93 -8.86
N SER A 71 -5.75 5.67 -8.39
CA SER A 71 -5.59 5.93 -6.98
C SER A 71 -6.32 7.16 -6.48
N TYR A 72 -6.25 8.27 -7.21
CA TYR A 72 -6.91 9.52 -6.84
C TYR A 72 -8.29 9.68 -7.50
N SER A 73 -8.56 9.01 -8.62
CA SER A 73 -9.83 9.18 -9.35
C SER A 73 -10.79 8.01 -9.24
N LEU A 74 -10.30 6.77 -9.17
CA LEU A 74 -11.15 5.59 -9.06
C LEU A 74 -11.39 5.20 -7.61
N VAL A 75 -10.35 4.94 -6.82
CA VAL A 75 -10.48 4.42 -5.45
C VAL A 75 -11.38 5.27 -4.54
N PRO A 76 -11.28 6.61 -4.51
CA PRO A 76 -12.16 7.45 -3.69
C PRO A 76 -13.64 7.39 -4.10
N THR A 77 -13.92 6.92 -5.32
CA THR A 77 -15.28 6.84 -5.88
C THR A 77 -15.90 5.45 -5.76
N LEU A 78 -15.17 4.47 -5.20
CA LEU A 78 -15.68 3.11 -5.04
C LEU A 78 -16.65 3.03 -3.86
N PRO A 79 -17.74 2.26 -3.97
CA PRO A 79 -18.59 1.94 -2.83
C PRO A 79 -17.79 1.27 -1.71
N ARG A 80 -18.08 1.59 -0.43
CA ARG A 80 -17.39 0.98 0.74
C ARG A 80 -17.38 -0.56 0.69
N SER A 81 -18.47 -1.17 0.21
CA SER A 81 -18.60 -2.63 0.05
C SER A 81 -17.61 -3.24 -0.96
N THR A 82 -17.20 -2.46 -1.96
CA THR A 82 -16.29 -2.88 -3.04
C THR A 82 -14.85 -2.46 -2.74
N LEU A 83 -14.66 -1.30 -2.09
CA LEU A 83 -13.36 -0.69 -1.82
C LEU A 83 -12.40 -1.66 -1.11
N HIS A 84 -12.82 -2.21 0.04
CA HIS A 84 -11.95 -3.08 0.83
C HIS A 84 -11.50 -4.33 0.03
N ARG A 85 -12.44 -4.98 -0.66
CA ARG A 85 -12.12 -6.14 -1.52
C ARG A 85 -11.24 -5.76 -2.69
N PHE A 86 -11.44 -4.58 -3.27
CA PHE A 86 -10.63 -4.08 -4.39
C PHE A 86 -9.18 -3.83 -3.95
N LEU A 87 -8.96 -3.21 -2.79
CA LEU A 87 -7.63 -3.03 -2.20
C LEU A 87 -6.99 -4.36 -1.78
N ARG A 88 -7.77 -5.30 -1.25
CA ARG A 88 -7.28 -6.64 -0.94
C ARG A 88 -6.83 -7.39 -2.19
N ALA A 89 -7.66 -7.36 -3.25
CA ALA A 89 -7.33 -8.00 -4.52
C ALA A 89 -6.06 -7.41 -5.15
N PHE A 90 -5.86 -6.09 -5.05
CA PHE A 90 -4.63 -5.43 -5.46
C PHE A 90 -3.40 -6.06 -4.80
N TRP A 91 -3.39 -6.14 -3.47
CA TRP A 91 -2.25 -6.69 -2.72
C TRP A 91 -2.03 -8.18 -2.97
N ILE A 92 -3.09 -8.97 -3.16
CA ILE A 92 -2.97 -10.36 -3.57
C ILE A 92 -2.31 -10.47 -4.95
N THR A 93 -2.72 -9.66 -5.92
CA THR A 93 -2.14 -9.66 -7.27
C THR A 93 -0.67 -9.25 -7.23
N ILE A 94 -0.33 -8.16 -6.55
CA ILE A 94 1.07 -7.70 -6.44
C ILE A 94 1.92 -8.71 -5.69
N GLY A 95 1.45 -9.26 -4.56
CA GLY A 95 2.19 -10.25 -3.77
C GLY A 95 2.53 -11.52 -4.55
N ARG A 96 1.65 -11.97 -5.46
CA ARG A 96 1.89 -13.15 -6.33
C ARG A 96 2.89 -12.85 -7.43
N ASP A 97 2.67 -11.74 -8.14
CA ASP A 97 3.37 -11.47 -9.39
C ASP A 97 4.56 -10.51 -9.22
N PHE A 98 4.94 -10.15 -7.98
CA PHE A 98 6.01 -9.19 -7.68
C PHE A 98 7.32 -9.48 -8.42
N HIS A 99 7.75 -10.74 -8.46
CA HIS A 99 9.00 -11.14 -9.13
C HIS A 99 9.03 -10.83 -10.63
N SER A 100 7.86 -10.69 -11.25
CA SER A 100 7.72 -10.33 -12.67
C SER A 100 7.75 -8.81 -12.92
N LEU A 101 7.70 -8.01 -11.85
CA LEU A 101 7.85 -6.57 -11.90
C LEU A 101 9.32 -6.19 -11.67
N ASP A 102 9.89 -5.46 -12.62
CA ASP A 102 11.16 -4.78 -12.44
C ASP A 102 11.02 -3.71 -11.35
N ARG A 103 12.04 -3.52 -10.50
CA ARG A 103 12.03 -2.58 -9.37
C ARG A 103 11.54 -1.18 -9.77
N LEU A 104 11.90 -0.71 -10.97
CA LEU A 104 11.46 0.57 -11.53
C LEU A 104 9.94 0.67 -11.79
N ARG A 105 9.17 -0.41 -11.58
CA ARG A 105 7.71 -0.47 -11.82
C ARG A 105 6.87 -0.43 -10.54
N LEU A 106 7.46 -0.31 -9.35
CA LEU A 106 6.72 -0.39 -8.08
C LEU A 106 6.27 0.96 -7.50
N ASP A 107 6.97 2.06 -7.79
CA ASP A 107 6.58 3.45 -7.42
C ASP A 107 5.17 3.85 -7.87
N LYS A 108 4.54 3.02 -8.71
CA LYS A 108 3.29 3.29 -9.42
C LYS A 108 2.05 2.75 -8.71
N TYR A 109 2.20 1.96 -7.66
CA TYR A 109 1.08 1.19 -7.12
C TYR A 109 0.64 1.58 -5.70
N LEU A 110 1.33 2.53 -5.08
CA LEU A 110 1.24 2.78 -3.64
C LEU A 110 0.51 4.06 -3.25
N PHE A 111 -0.54 4.43 -4.00
CA PHE A 111 -1.29 5.66 -3.78
C PHE A 111 -2.68 5.45 -3.14
N LEU A 112 -2.87 4.35 -2.41
CA LEU A 112 -4.20 3.93 -1.94
C LEU A 112 -4.39 4.10 -0.44
N ILE A 113 -4.06 5.26 0.11
CA ILE A 113 -4.48 5.61 1.47
C ILE A 113 -5.85 6.29 1.35
N PRO A 114 -6.95 5.70 1.88
CA PRO A 114 -8.25 6.36 1.88
C PRO A 114 -8.19 7.58 2.78
N THR A 115 -8.16 8.78 2.19
CA THR A 115 -8.04 10.06 2.92
C THR A 115 -9.39 10.70 3.25
N THR A 116 -10.52 10.01 3.09
CA THR A 116 -11.84 10.61 3.31
C THR A 116 -12.09 10.81 4.82
N ALA A 117 -11.54 11.91 5.33
CA ALA A 117 -11.65 12.41 6.70
C ALA A 117 -12.95 13.20 6.94
N GLU A 118 -14.01 12.94 6.18
CA GLU A 118 -15.27 13.68 6.34
C GLU A 118 -15.95 13.41 7.68
N GLU A 119 -15.63 12.29 8.34
CA GLU A 119 -15.99 12.02 9.71
C GLU A 119 -14.82 11.29 10.36
N LYS A 120 -14.63 11.39 11.68
CA LYS A 120 -13.56 10.70 12.46
C LYS A 120 -13.68 9.15 12.47
N ASP A 121 -14.30 8.59 11.44
CA ASP A 121 -14.46 7.17 11.16
C ASP A 121 -13.25 6.67 10.34
N TRP A 122 -12.24 6.18 11.07
CA TRP A 122 -11.05 5.58 10.47
C TRP A 122 -11.21 4.08 10.18
N SER A 123 -12.43 3.51 10.23
CA SER A 123 -12.65 2.07 10.03
C SER A 123 -12.18 1.57 8.66
N ALA A 124 -12.37 2.39 7.62
CA ALA A 124 -11.89 2.08 6.27
C ALA A 124 -10.34 2.05 6.21
N LEU A 125 -9.70 2.98 6.91
CA LEU A 125 -8.24 3.02 7.04
C LEU A 125 -7.73 1.82 7.85
N GLU A 126 -8.34 1.50 8.98
CA GLU A 126 -7.96 0.35 9.81
C GLU A 126 -8.11 -0.96 9.05
N SER A 127 -9.19 -1.11 8.29
CA SER A 127 -9.40 -2.26 7.42
C SER A 127 -8.33 -2.34 6.33
N TYR A 128 -7.88 -1.21 5.79
CA TYR A 128 -6.78 -1.17 4.84
C TYR A 128 -5.43 -1.53 5.47
N ILE A 129 -5.13 -0.98 6.65
CA ILE A 129 -3.92 -1.32 7.42
C ILE A 129 -3.87 -2.82 7.74
N THR A 130 -5.00 -3.42 8.06
CA THR A 130 -5.10 -4.88 8.27
C THR A 130 -4.72 -5.66 7.01
N ILE A 131 -5.13 -5.22 5.80
CA ILE A 131 -4.71 -5.84 4.54
C ILE A 131 -3.17 -5.79 4.38
N ILE A 132 -2.56 -4.67 4.76
CA ILE A 132 -1.10 -4.47 4.68
C ILE A 132 -0.36 -5.39 5.65
N GLU A 133 -0.86 -5.52 6.88
CA GLU A 133 -0.31 -6.39 7.94
C GLU A 133 -0.44 -7.88 7.61
N GLU A 134 -1.51 -8.29 6.94
CA GLU A 134 -1.69 -9.66 6.46
C GLU A 134 -0.89 -9.97 5.20
N GLY A 135 -0.42 -8.94 4.48
CA GLY A 135 0.20 -9.08 3.17
C GLY A 135 1.64 -8.58 3.15
N PRO A 136 1.93 -7.48 2.42
CA PRO A 136 3.29 -7.05 2.15
C PRO A 136 4.11 -6.72 3.40
N LEU A 137 3.48 -6.34 4.52
CA LEU A 137 4.15 -6.05 5.79
C LEU A 137 3.86 -7.12 6.86
N CYS A 138 3.50 -8.33 6.45
CA CYS A 138 3.41 -9.46 7.38
C CYS A 138 4.81 -9.79 7.96
N PRO A 139 4.96 -9.96 9.29
CA PRO A 139 6.23 -10.35 9.91
C PRO A 139 6.76 -11.71 9.48
N LEU A 140 5.86 -12.60 9.04
CA LEU A 140 6.20 -13.92 8.52
C LEU A 140 6.39 -13.84 7.01
N ASN A 141 7.44 -14.47 6.49
CA ASN A 141 7.62 -14.61 5.03
C ASN A 141 6.75 -15.74 4.46
N PHE A 142 6.46 -16.74 5.29
CA PHE A 142 5.59 -17.86 4.98
C PHE A 142 4.82 -18.24 6.24
N ASP A 143 3.49 -18.23 6.15
CA ASP A 143 2.60 -18.68 7.22
C ASP A 143 2.02 -20.06 6.85
N PRO A 144 2.52 -21.16 7.46
CA PRO A 144 2.02 -22.50 7.18
C PRO A 144 0.59 -22.74 7.67
N ASP A 145 0.11 -21.93 8.62
CA ASP A 145 -1.20 -22.09 9.26
C ASP A 145 -2.28 -21.23 8.57
N GLN A 146 -1.92 -20.52 7.50
CA GLN A 146 -2.84 -19.70 6.73
C GLN A 146 -3.97 -20.56 6.14
N PRO A 147 -5.25 -20.21 6.35
CA PRO A 147 -6.36 -20.96 5.79
C PRO A 147 -6.28 -21.07 4.25
N PRO A 148 -6.72 -22.19 3.66
CA PRO A 148 -6.81 -22.30 2.21
C PRO A 148 -7.88 -21.36 1.65
N MET A 149 -7.83 -21.12 0.35
CA MET A 149 -8.85 -20.35 -0.36
C MET A 149 -10.25 -20.95 -0.12
N ASN A 150 -11.22 -20.08 0.17
CA ASN A 150 -12.60 -20.46 0.37
C ASN A 150 -13.53 -19.50 -0.37
N GLU A 151 -14.03 -19.93 -1.53
CA GLU A 151 -14.89 -19.10 -2.38
C GLU A 151 -16.25 -18.79 -1.74
N LYS A 152 -16.76 -19.65 -0.86
CA LYS A 152 -18.05 -19.44 -0.18
C LYS A 152 -17.98 -18.31 0.83
N GLU A 153 -16.84 -18.20 1.51
CA GLU A 153 -16.54 -17.15 2.49
C GLU A 153 -15.86 -15.92 1.85
N ASP A 154 -15.78 -15.87 0.51
CA ASP A 154 -15.11 -14.81 -0.25
C ASP A 154 -13.65 -14.56 0.21
N TYR A 155 -12.97 -15.64 0.63
CA TYR A 155 -11.64 -15.60 1.22
C TYR A 155 -10.60 -16.15 0.27
N VAL A 156 -9.53 -15.37 0.08
CA VAL A 156 -8.32 -15.78 -0.61
C VAL A 156 -7.13 -15.51 0.31
N PRO A 157 -6.24 -16.49 0.52
CA PRO A 157 -5.03 -16.31 1.34
C PRO A 157 -4.17 -15.19 0.75
N MET A 158 -3.70 -14.31 1.64
CA MET A 158 -2.88 -13.17 1.26
C MET A 158 -1.44 -13.65 1.06
N PRO A 159 -0.87 -13.52 -0.16
CA PRO A 159 0.54 -13.76 -0.36
C PRO A 159 1.33 -12.61 0.24
N HIS A 160 2.34 -12.92 1.05
CA HIS A 160 3.18 -11.89 1.66
C HIS A 160 4.15 -11.26 0.65
N GLY A 161 4.42 -11.95 -0.47
CA GLY A 161 5.40 -11.55 -1.48
C GLY A 161 6.85 -11.77 -1.02
N PRO A 162 7.83 -11.47 -1.87
CA PRO A 162 9.24 -11.54 -1.48
C PRO A 162 9.64 -10.33 -0.64
N ASP A 163 10.79 -10.43 0.04
CA ASP A 163 11.31 -9.31 0.85
C ASP A 163 11.54 -8.02 0.03
N GLY A 164 11.75 -8.12 -1.27
CA GLY A 164 11.81 -6.95 -2.14
C GLY A 164 10.54 -6.08 -2.08
N LEU A 165 9.37 -6.69 -1.89
CA LEU A 165 8.10 -5.97 -1.78
C LEU A 165 7.99 -5.22 -0.46
N ARG A 166 8.26 -5.87 0.67
CA ARG A 166 8.23 -5.22 1.99
C ARG A 166 9.22 -4.07 2.07
N TYR A 167 10.43 -4.23 1.53
CA TYR A 167 11.43 -3.16 1.51
C TYR A 167 10.94 -2.00 0.69
N HIS A 168 10.41 -2.26 -0.51
CA HIS A 168 9.83 -1.22 -1.35
C HIS A 168 8.71 -0.43 -0.65
N VAL A 169 7.80 -1.13 0.03
CA VAL A 169 6.71 -0.49 0.77
C VAL A 169 7.27 0.38 1.91
N MET A 170 8.24 -0.11 2.67
CA MET A 170 8.90 0.67 3.74
C MET A 170 9.69 1.87 3.20
N ASP A 171 10.34 1.72 2.04
CA ASP A 171 11.16 2.77 1.42
C ASP A 171 10.34 4.01 1.06
N ILE A 172 9.07 3.84 0.67
CA ILE A 172 8.23 4.95 0.25
C ILE A 172 7.10 5.29 1.23
N TRP A 173 6.96 4.55 2.34
CA TRP A 173 5.82 4.71 3.25
C TRP A 173 5.66 6.15 3.75
N ILE A 174 6.74 6.73 4.28
CA ILE A 174 6.73 8.10 4.81
C ILE A 174 6.55 9.13 3.70
N ASP A 175 7.16 8.91 2.52
CA ASP A 175 6.96 9.78 1.35
C ASP A 175 5.50 9.81 0.90
N GLU A 176 4.81 8.68 0.91
CA GLU A 176 3.39 8.61 0.54
C GLU A 176 2.49 9.24 1.59
N LEU A 177 2.83 9.11 2.88
CA LEU A 177 2.13 9.83 3.95
C LEU A 177 2.26 11.34 3.77
N GLU A 178 3.47 11.86 3.51
CA GLU A 178 3.69 13.29 3.33
C GLU A 178 2.85 13.89 2.20
N LYS A 179 2.63 13.13 1.12
CA LYS A 179 1.83 13.58 -0.04
C LYS A 179 0.34 13.71 0.26
N VAL A 180 -0.18 12.98 1.25
CA VAL A 180 -1.61 12.91 1.55
C VAL A 180 -2.00 13.59 2.86
N LEU A 181 -1.04 13.80 3.76
CA LEU A 181 -1.25 14.52 5.00
C LEU A 181 -1.38 16.03 4.74
N GLU A 182 -2.33 16.64 5.44
CA GLU A 182 -2.39 18.09 5.56
C GLU A 182 -1.65 18.52 6.83
N PHE A 183 -0.93 19.63 6.75
CA PHE A 183 -0.13 20.15 7.86
C PHE A 183 -0.61 21.54 8.26
N GLU A 184 -0.69 21.79 9.57
CA GLU A 184 -0.78 23.11 10.15
C GLU A 184 0.65 23.60 10.44
N GLU A 185 1.02 24.74 9.89
CA GLU A 185 2.31 25.37 10.19
C GLU A 185 2.25 26.02 11.56
N GLY A 186 3.26 25.76 12.38
CA GLY A 186 3.44 26.39 13.68
C GLY A 186 4.92 26.63 13.99
N GLU A 187 5.16 27.34 15.08
CA GLU A 187 6.49 27.56 15.63
C GLU A 187 6.53 26.99 17.05
N GLU A 188 7.52 26.13 17.32
CA GLU A 188 7.81 25.62 18.66
C GLU A 188 9.32 25.79 18.89
N GLU A 189 9.70 26.47 19.98
CA GLU A 189 11.09 26.82 20.30
C GLU A 189 11.85 27.55 19.16
N GLY A 190 11.14 28.30 18.30
CA GLY A 190 11.74 29.05 17.20
C GLY A 190 12.14 28.22 15.98
N GLN A 191 11.74 26.94 15.92
CA GLN A 191 11.86 26.10 14.72
C GLN A 191 10.49 25.93 14.05
N PRO A 192 10.43 25.96 12.70
CA PRO A 192 9.21 25.66 11.97
C PRO A 192 8.82 24.21 12.23
N LYS A 193 7.63 23.99 12.78
CA LYS A 193 7.07 22.66 13.04
C LYS A 193 5.79 22.50 12.23
N LYS A 194 5.63 21.35 11.57
CA LYS A 194 4.42 21.02 10.82
C LYS A 194 3.61 20.09 11.69
N LYS A 195 2.43 20.46 12.14
CA LYS A 195 1.57 19.52 12.88
C LYS A 195 0.60 18.83 11.93
N VAL A 196 0.46 17.52 12.03
CA VAL A 196 -0.55 16.80 11.23
C VAL A 196 -1.95 17.31 11.60
N LYS A 197 -2.68 17.77 10.59
CA LYS A 197 -4.03 18.32 10.72
C LYS A 197 -5.08 17.20 10.80
N GLY A 198 -6.25 17.50 11.36
CA GLY A 198 -7.45 16.66 11.21
C GLY A 198 -7.49 15.42 12.11
N GLY A 199 -6.56 15.26 13.06
CA GLY A 199 -6.57 14.16 14.02
C GLY A 199 -6.33 12.79 13.37
N VAL A 200 -5.50 12.75 12.34
CA VAL A 200 -5.11 11.52 11.64
C VAL A 200 -4.45 10.54 12.64
N PRO A 201 -4.88 9.27 12.70
CA PRO A 201 -4.37 8.29 13.65
C PRO A 201 -2.99 7.77 13.18
N MET A 202 -1.93 8.53 13.48
CA MET A 202 -0.57 8.16 13.06
C MET A 202 -0.12 6.82 13.65
N GLU A 203 -0.53 6.49 14.88
CA GLU A 203 -0.32 5.16 15.48
C GLU A 203 -0.84 4.03 14.58
N LEU A 204 -2.05 4.20 14.02
CA LEU A 204 -2.63 3.21 13.11
C LEU A 204 -1.84 3.11 11.80
N LEU A 205 -1.36 4.23 11.28
CA LEU A 205 -0.56 4.28 10.05
C LEU A 205 0.85 3.72 10.21
N LEU A 206 1.42 3.76 11.42
CA LEU A 206 2.76 3.23 11.72
C LEU A 206 2.72 1.78 12.23
N ARG A 207 1.56 1.31 12.73
CA ARG A 207 1.33 -0.03 13.29
C ARG A 207 1.96 -1.18 12.50
N PRO A 208 1.84 -1.27 11.15
CA PRO A 208 2.44 -2.37 10.40
C PRO A 208 3.97 -2.40 10.49
N ILE A 209 4.61 -1.23 10.50
CA ILE A 209 6.06 -1.10 10.54
C ILE A 209 6.57 -1.38 11.96
N GLU A 210 5.84 -0.94 12.98
CA GLU A 210 6.11 -1.30 14.38
C GLU A 210 6.01 -2.80 14.61
N LYS A 211 4.96 -3.43 14.06
CA LYS A 211 4.79 -4.88 14.09
C LYS A 211 5.95 -5.61 13.41
N LEU A 212 6.38 -5.15 12.23
CA LEU A 212 7.57 -5.70 11.56
C LEU A 212 8.83 -5.58 12.41
N LYS A 213 9.07 -4.41 13.02
CA LYS A 213 10.21 -4.18 13.90
C LYS A 213 10.20 -5.12 15.11
N ALA A 214 9.04 -5.37 15.70
CA ALA A 214 8.90 -6.19 16.90
C ALA A 214 8.92 -7.69 16.60
N GLU A 215 8.21 -8.13 15.57
CA GLU A 215 7.84 -9.55 15.39
C GLU A 215 8.57 -10.23 14.22
N SER A 216 9.20 -9.50 13.30
CA SER A 216 9.85 -10.15 12.16
C SER A 216 10.99 -11.06 12.62
N GLY A 217 10.98 -12.30 12.15
CA GLY A 217 12.07 -13.25 12.43
C GLY A 217 13.41 -12.85 11.80
N TYR A 218 13.41 -11.96 10.79
CA TYR A 218 14.60 -11.62 10.02
C TYR A 218 15.20 -10.26 10.44
N LYS A 219 16.45 -10.28 10.92
CA LYS A 219 17.13 -9.08 11.47
C LYS A 219 17.17 -7.90 10.49
N PRO A 220 17.51 -8.06 9.20
CA PRO A 220 17.52 -6.94 8.25
C PRO A 220 16.15 -6.27 8.08
N VAL A 221 15.05 -7.03 8.15
CA VAL A 221 13.70 -6.46 8.09
C VAL A 221 13.43 -5.61 9.33
N ARG A 222 13.79 -6.09 10.52
CA ARG A 222 13.66 -5.30 11.76
C ARG A 222 14.50 -4.03 11.72
N THR A 223 15.72 -4.10 11.19
CA THR A 223 16.60 -2.93 11.01
C THR A 223 15.97 -1.92 10.06
N ARG A 224 15.51 -2.35 8.87
CA ARG A 224 14.85 -1.43 7.92
C ARG A 224 13.58 -0.81 8.50
N ALA A 225 12.76 -1.60 9.21
CA ALA A 225 11.58 -1.08 9.88
C ALA A 225 11.93 -0.03 10.95
N ALA A 226 13.02 -0.23 11.70
CA ALA A 226 13.52 0.76 12.64
C ALA A 226 13.98 2.04 11.94
N GLU A 227 14.69 1.95 10.81
CA GLU A 227 15.10 3.11 10.01
C GLU A 227 13.89 3.89 9.50
N THR A 228 12.86 3.22 8.96
CA THR A 228 11.63 3.90 8.52
C THR A 228 10.92 4.61 9.68
N LEU A 229 10.96 4.02 10.88
CA LEU A 229 10.39 4.60 12.09
C LEU A 229 11.22 5.73 12.69
N ASP A 230 12.48 5.89 12.27
CA ASP A 230 13.41 6.92 12.72
C ASP A 230 13.53 8.08 11.70
N ASP A 231 12.69 8.10 10.65
CA ASP A 231 12.61 9.19 9.68
C ASP A 231 12.33 10.53 10.40
N GLU A 232 13.20 11.54 10.16
CA GLU A 232 13.16 12.83 10.84
C GLU A 232 11.82 13.55 10.67
N ARG A 233 11.12 13.32 9.55
CA ARG A 233 9.80 13.91 9.30
C ARG A 233 8.78 13.49 10.35
N LEU A 234 8.87 12.30 10.94
CA LEU A 234 7.97 11.91 12.03
C LEU A 234 8.15 12.77 13.29
N VAL A 235 9.36 13.30 13.53
CA VAL A 235 9.62 14.26 14.59
C VAL A 235 9.12 15.65 14.19
N GLU A 236 9.40 16.09 12.95
CA GLU A 236 8.91 17.35 12.40
C GLU A 236 7.38 17.45 12.44
N TRP A 237 6.71 16.31 12.21
CA TRP A 237 5.25 16.17 12.18
C TRP A 237 4.61 16.14 13.58
N GLY A 238 5.44 16.11 14.64
CA GLY A 238 5.01 15.96 16.02
C GLY A 238 4.44 14.57 16.35
N VAL A 239 4.79 13.56 15.55
CA VAL A 239 4.35 12.17 15.73
C VAL A 239 5.27 11.42 16.69
N LYS A 240 6.57 11.75 16.67
CA LYS A 240 7.58 11.17 17.57
C LYS A 240 8.38 12.24 18.29
N GLU A 241 8.91 11.88 19.44
CA GLU A 241 9.88 12.68 20.16
C GLU A 241 11.27 12.54 19.53
N ARG A 242 12.05 13.64 19.56
CA ARG A 242 13.43 13.60 19.11
C ARG A 242 14.23 12.70 20.04
N LYS A 243 14.88 11.67 19.49
CA LYS A 243 15.84 10.88 20.26
C LYS A 243 17.00 11.77 20.67
N VAL A 244 17.17 11.99 21.98
CA VAL A 244 18.40 12.54 22.52
C VAL A 244 19.43 11.43 22.39
N VAL A 245 20.37 11.58 21.44
CA VAL A 245 21.54 10.70 21.40
C VAL A 245 22.40 11.11 22.59
N GLU A 246 22.28 10.40 23.71
CA GLU A 246 23.37 10.39 24.68
C GLU A 246 24.55 9.77 23.95
N GLU A 247 25.61 10.55 23.72
CA GLU A 247 26.91 10.02 23.31
C GLU A 247 27.39 9.06 24.41
N SER A 248 27.01 7.79 24.32
CA SER A 248 27.67 6.75 25.09
C SER A 248 29.02 6.52 24.44
N SER A 249 30.03 7.22 24.95
CA SER A 249 31.41 6.75 24.85
C SER A 249 31.42 5.31 25.39
N ASP A 250 31.71 4.34 24.53
CA ASP A 250 32.51 3.13 24.82
C ASP A 250 32.37 2.16 23.63
N GLU A 251 33.06 2.48 22.54
CA GLU A 251 33.59 1.43 21.65
C GLU A 251 34.88 0.91 22.29
N GLU A 252 34.72 0.04 23.30
CA GLU A 252 35.82 -0.75 23.83
C GLU A 252 36.18 -1.82 22.79
N TRP A 253 37.32 -1.61 22.16
CA TRP A 253 37.92 -2.45 21.12
C TRP A 253 38.45 -3.75 21.75
N ASP A 254 37.71 -4.86 21.61
CA ASP A 254 38.20 -6.18 22.01
C ASP A 254 39.07 -6.76 20.88
N GLY A 255 40.38 -6.50 20.99
CA GLY A 255 41.40 -7.08 20.12
C GLY A 255 41.57 -8.57 20.42
N PHE A 256 41.48 -9.39 19.39
CA PHE A 256 41.76 -10.82 19.50
C PHE A 256 43.25 -11.09 19.74
N ASP A 257 43.57 -11.81 20.82
CA ASP A 257 44.80 -12.59 20.99
C ASP A 257 44.64 -14.00 20.39
#